data_AF-A0A8H6A2Q6-F1
#
_entry.id   AF-A0A8H6A2Q6-F1
#
_cell.length_a   1.000
_cell.length_b   1.000
_cell.length_c   1.000
_cell.angle_alpha   90.00
_cell.angle_beta   90.00
_cell.angle_gamma   90.00
#
_symmetry.space_group_name_H-M   'P 1'
#
loop_
_entity.id
_entity.type
_entity.pdbx_description
1 polymer ?
#
loop_
_entity_poly.entity_id
_entity_poly.type
_entity_poly.pdbx_seq_one_letter_code
_entity_poly.pdbx_strand_id
1 'polypeptide(L)'
;MSPRNENTSPQNTGRSPSHSSGVEDGGSRFAFVTEGTLAEARSHAMREHWRQRQRRKQKFEDRRSQRKILPQMSASPRDSKTKSDSASESVVEYHNTEDVYLLHQRSSTRIKTRQANYGNGSITGEGLGVPTQALTGLNHALASSRLDPFEMFPVQLTSKQHKLLHHWLITHATMMFEDVSIPSFNPMKDVWFPLDLSNAASFYGIMAHSAAHLAHLYAGMNPVRGTKSTDALRYKAEAVRILTTWMTDPEKSLSNDAFAAVLRLLTFERYWGTEEEWMVHRTGLQRMIEARGGIDKLHDNWRLELVVYLVSLMSRPSWFESSNNLSEISEQSFQNAAIAAAVDTQKVRCLWLISFIQDMRTLMAFSSRLYIDGLASYPALHDAVLLLRSNFYLANKIPSNHTSFLASDYDRLTCLFSICITMQESMSRSPASTVSPAPDIYNDMALLDVALSASREVWNTSVYSLRAFLHHHFVAYHPDGVAKIDYVMKMTDVLGYLSLEARRGVEKCLLNMLCRARDGKEPLLTDDGWTPDSLLSSVRGQ
;
A
#
# COMPACT_ATOMS: atom_id res chain seq x y z
N MET A 1 23.24 -21.73 -55.98
CA MET A 1 23.29 -23.11 -56.53
C MET A 1 22.81 -24.05 -55.44
N SER A 2 21.58 -24.57 -55.58
CA SER A 2 21.08 -25.71 -54.80
C SER A 2 21.59 -27.04 -55.44
N PRO A 3 21.19 -28.24 -54.99
CA PRO A 3 21.34 -28.86 -53.66
C PRO A 3 21.85 -30.32 -53.80
N ARG A 4 21.92 -31.09 -52.71
CA ARG A 4 21.82 -32.56 -52.78
C ARG A 4 20.87 -33.12 -51.71
N ASN A 5 19.79 -33.71 -52.23
CA ASN A 5 18.83 -34.57 -51.54
C ASN A 5 19.45 -35.93 -51.24
N GLU A 6 18.95 -36.60 -50.20
CA GLU A 6 18.69 -38.05 -50.26
C GLU A 6 17.39 -38.39 -49.54
N ASN A 7 16.50 -39.06 -50.29
CA ASN A 7 15.22 -39.63 -49.90
C ASN A 7 15.44 -40.98 -49.21
N THR A 8 14.53 -41.40 -48.31
CA THR A 8 13.62 -42.55 -48.51
C THR A 8 12.79 -42.89 -47.26
N SER A 9 11.47 -43.01 -47.46
CA SER A 9 10.48 -43.73 -46.62
C SER A 9 10.28 -45.17 -47.20
N PRO A 10 9.35 -46.08 -46.77
CA PRO A 10 8.21 -45.96 -45.84
C PRO A 10 7.83 -47.21 -44.96
N GLN A 11 6.83 -47.01 -44.06
CA GLN A 11 5.74 -47.89 -43.54
C GLN A 11 6.05 -49.37 -43.11
N ASN A 12 5.55 -49.93 -41.99
CA ASN A 12 4.12 -50.10 -41.66
C ASN A 12 3.87 -50.72 -40.25
N THR A 13 2.69 -50.43 -39.68
CA THR A 13 1.84 -51.24 -38.76
C THR A 13 2.32 -51.73 -37.39
N GLY A 14 1.61 -51.29 -36.34
CA GLY A 14 0.79 -52.23 -35.56
C GLY A 14 0.99 -52.35 -34.03
N ARG A 15 -0.01 -51.83 -33.29
CA ARG A 15 -0.64 -52.40 -32.07
C ARG A 15 -0.07 -52.05 -30.67
N SER A 16 -0.93 -51.42 -29.88
CA SER A 16 -0.85 -51.23 -28.42
C SER A 16 -0.87 -52.55 -27.64
N PRO A 17 -0.49 -52.54 -26.34
CA PRO A 17 -1.55 -52.57 -25.31
C PRO A 17 -1.30 -51.74 -24.03
N SER A 18 -2.38 -51.07 -23.61
CA SER A 18 -2.96 -50.88 -22.26
C SER A 18 -2.12 -50.83 -20.96
N HIS A 19 -2.39 -49.73 -20.23
CA HIS A 19 -2.73 -49.60 -18.81
C HIS A 19 -1.72 -50.01 -17.71
N SER A 20 -1.29 -49.00 -16.94
CA SER A 20 -1.34 -49.08 -15.48
C SER A 20 -1.67 -47.71 -14.86
N SER A 21 -2.64 -47.77 -13.96
CA SER A 21 -3.24 -46.77 -13.10
C SER A 21 -2.27 -45.97 -12.22
N GLY A 22 -2.49 -44.66 -12.11
CA GLY A 22 -1.91 -43.78 -11.09
C GLY A 22 -2.81 -42.56 -10.89
N VAL A 23 -3.16 -42.30 -9.64
CA VAL A 23 -4.16 -41.36 -9.12
C VAL A 23 -3.91 -39.91 -9.58
N GLU A 24 -4.89 -39.27 -10.23
CA GLU A 24 -4.83 -37.84 -10.58
C GLU A 24 -5.40 -36.97 -9.45
N ASP A 25 -4.49 -36.21 -8.81
CA ASP A 25 -4.78 -35.06 -7.95
C ASP A 25 -5.16 -33.83 -8.80
N GLY A 26 -6.05 -33.00 -8.27
CA GLY A 26 -6.74 -31.93 -8.97
C GLY A 26 -5.88 -30.71 -9.32
N GLY A 27 -5.07 -30.83 -10.37
CA GLY A 27 -4.36 -29.72 -11.01
C GLY A 27 -4.92 -29.40 -12.40
N SER A 28 -5.24 -28.13 -12.67
CA SER A 28 -5.65 -27.67 -14.00
C SER A 28 -4.53 -27.89 -15.03
N ARG A 29 -4.70 -28.89 -15.89
CA ARG A 29 -3.76 -29.25 -16.94
C ARG A 29 -3.92 -28.30 -18.14
N PHE A 30 -2.94 -27.42 -18.36
CA PHE A 30 -2.86 -26.61 -19.57
C PHE A 30 -2.36 -27.47 -20.74
N ALA A 31 -3.07 -27.43 -21.87
CA ALA A 31 -2.64 -28.04 -23.11
C ALA A 31 -2.11 -26.95 -24.05
N PHE A 32 -0.83 -27.02 -24.40
CA PHE A 32 -0.25 -26.18 -25.43
C PHE A 32 -0.72 -26.68 -26.80
N VAL A 33 -1.32 -25.80 -27.59
CA VAL A 33 -1.71 -26.09 -28.98
C VAL A 33 -0.55 -25.67 -29.87
N THR A 34 0.16 -26.63 -30.44
CA THR A 34 1.21 -26.37 -31.44
C THR A 34 0.57 -26.12 -32.81
N GLU A 35 0.93 -24.97 -33.40
CA GLU A 35 0.79 -24.56 -34.80
C GLU A 35 -0.49 -25.00 -35.54
N GLY A 36 -1.60 -24.34 -35.22
CA GLY A 36 -2.81 -24.29 -36.04
C GLY A 36 -3.21 -22.83 -36.31
N THR A 37 -3.97 -22.59 -37.38
CA THR A 37 -4.38 -21.22 -37.77
C THR A 37 -5.15 -20.53 -36.64
N LEU A 38 -5.02 -19.21 -36.53
CA LEU A 38 -5.62 -18.41 -35.43
C LEU A 38 -7.14 -18.65 -35.26
N ALA A 39 -7.83 -19.10 -36.32
CA ALA A 39 -9.24 -19.48 -36.33
C ALA A 39 -9.52 -20.80 -35.57
N GLU A 40 -8.61 -21.77 -35.61
CA GLU A 40 -8.73 -23.05 -34.93
C GLU A 40 -8.51 -22.89 -33.43
N ALA A 41 -7.55 -22.05 -33.02
CA ALA A 41 -7.32 -21.69 -31.63
C ALA A 41 -8.55 -21.00 -31.00
N ARG A 42 -9.18 -20.07 -31.73
CA ARG A 42 -10.43 -19.41 -31.31
C ARG A 42 -11.60 -20.40 -31.23
N SER A 43 -11.72 -21.31 -32.19
CA SER A 43 -12.77 -22.34 -32.18
C SER A 43 -12.57 -23.38 -31.08
N HIS A 44 -11.32 -23.68 -30.73
CA HIS A 44 -10.98 -24.55 -29.59
C HIS A 44 -11.31 -23.86 -28.26
N ALA A 45 -10.88 -22.61 -28.08
CA ALA A 45 -11.19 -21.81 -26.88
C ALA A 45 -12.72 -21.66 -26.66
N MET A 46 -13.48 -21.42 -27.73
CA MET A 46 -14.94 -21.36 -27.65
C MET A 46 -15.55 -22.72 -27.30
N ARG A 47 -15.06 -23.83 -27.88
CA ARG A 47 -15.55 -25.18 -27.54
C ARG A 47 -15.26 -25.55 -26.09
N GLU A 48 -14.11 -25.17 -25.54
CA GLU A 48 -13.77 -25.36 -24.12
C GLU A 48 -14.65 -24.51 -23.20
N HIS A 49 -14.86 -23.24 -23.55
CA HIS A 49 -15.75 -22.35 -22.80
C HIS A 49 -17.19 -22.88 -22.73
N TRP A 50 -17.73 -23.39 -23.85
CA TRP A 50 -19.06 -24.00 -23.88
C TRP A 50 -19.12 -25.32 -23.09
N ARG A 51 -18.08 -26.17 -23.16
CA ARG A 51 -18.00 -27.39 -22.34
C ARG A 51 -17.94 -27.09 -20.84
N GLN A 52 -17.18 -26.06 -20.42
CA GLN A 52 -17.16 -25.63 -19.03
C GLN A 52 -18.51 -25.07 -18.57
N ARG A 53 -19.21 -24.31 -19.42
CA ARG A 53 -20.54 -23.78 -19.12
C ARG A 53 -21.58 -24.89 -18.94
N GLN A 54 -21.54 -25.93 -19.77
CA GLN A 54 -22.40 -27.11 -19.64
C GLN A 54 -22.10 -27.90 -18.35
N ARG A 55 -20.82 -28.12 -18.02
CA ARG A 55 -20.41 -28.75 -16.74
C ARG A 55 -20.87 -27.96 -15.51
N ARG A 56 -20.87 -26.62 -15.57
CA ARG A 56 -21.41 -25.76 -14.49
C ARG A 56 -22.93 -25.87 -14.35
N LYS A 57 -23.67 -25.99 -15.45
CA LYS A 57 -25.12 -26.26 -15.42
C LYS A 57 -25.44 -27.63 -14.84
N GLN A 58 -24.71 -28.67 -15.25
CA GLN A 58 -24.89 -30.04 -14.71
C GLN A 58 -24.59 -30.11 -13.20
N LYS A 59 -23.52 -29.48 -12.72
CA LYS A 59 -23.22 -29.38 -11.27
C LYS A 59 -24.31 -28.65 -10.47
N PHE A 60 -25.04 -27.73 -11.09
CA PHE A 60 -26.14 -27.00 -10.44
C PHE A 60 -27.43 -27.84 -10.38
N GLU A 61 -27.69 -28.63 -11.41
CA GLU A 61 -28.79 -29.62 -11.45
C GLU A 61 -28.55 -30.76 -10.44
N ASP A 62 -27.34 -31.32 -10.37
CA ASP A 62 -26.97 -32.39 -9.42
C ASP A 62 -27.09 -31.95 -7.95
N ARG A 63 -26.76 -30.69 -7.65
CA ARG A 63 -26.98 -30.10 -6.31
C ARG A 63 -28.46 -29.92 -5.96
N ARG A 64 -29.34 -29.83 -6.96
CA ARG A 64 -30.79 -29.67 -6.77
C ARG A 64 -31.48 -31.02 -6.60
N SER A 65 -30.99 -32.08 -7.24
CA SER A 65 -31.44 -33.46 -7.04
C SER A 65 -30.92 -34.09 -5.73
N GLN A 66 -29.73 -33.70 -5.24
CA GLN A 66 -29.22 -34.15 -3.93
C GLN A 66 -29.93 -33.53 -2.70
N ARG A 67 -30.69 -32.43 -2.86
CA ARG A 67 -31.46 -31.82 -1.75
C ARG A 67 -32.86 -32.41 -1.53
N LYS A 68 -33.23 -33.50 -2.21
CA LYS A 68 -34.53 -34.18 -2.07
C LYS A 68 -34.41 -35.58 -1.47
N ILE A 69 -33.72 -35.77 -0.34
CA ILE A 69 -33.85 -36.99 0.46
C ILE A 69 -33.73 -36.66 1.96
N LEU A 70 -34.87 -36.48 2.64
CA LEU A 70 -35.05 -36.80 4.07
C LEU A 70 -36.57 -37.01 4.35
N PRO A 71 -36.98 -37.93 5.24
CA PRO A 71 -38.30 -38.59 5.20
C PRO A 71 -39.48 -37.83 5.84
N GLN A 72 -40.69 -38.22 5.41
CA GLN A 72 -42.00 -37.82 5.94
C GLN A 72 -42.35 -38.46 7.30
N MET A 73 -43.10 -37.74 8.14
CA MET A 73 -44.06 -38.30 9.10
C MET A 73 -45.40 -37.54 9.09
N SER A 74 -46.43 -38.26 8.62
CA SER A 74 -47.88 -38.33 8.97
C SER A 74 -48.83 -37.10 9.12
N ALA A 75 -49.81 -37.08 8.20
CA ALA A 75 -51.30 -36.87 8.29
C ALA A 75 -51.90 -35.57 8.90
N SER A 76 -52.55 -34.62 8.16
CA SER A 76 -53.88 -34.55 7.46
C SER A 76 -55.06 -34.09 8.38
N PRO A 77 -56.20 -33.47 7.94
CA PRO A 77 -56.66 -33.15 6.56
C PRO A 77 -57.42 -31.79 6.32
N ARG A 78 -57.73 -31.54 5.03
CA ARG A 78 -58.86 -30.73 4.41
C ARG A 78 -58.71 -29.19 4.39
N ASP A 79 -58.97 -28.43 3.32
CA ASP A 79 -59.99 -28.54 2.25
C ASP A 79 -59.54 -28.02 0.87
N SER A 80 -60.47 -28.05 -0.09
CA SER A 80 -60.36 -28.44 -1.50
C SER A 80 -60.49 -27.34 -2.59
N LYS A 81 -60.00 -27.66 -3.81
CA LYS A 81 -60.44 -27.23 -5.17
C LYS A 81 -60.16 -25.74 -5.56
N THR A 82 -59.82 -25.34 -6.80
CA THR A 82 -60.07 -25.88 -8.16
C THR A 82 -59.07 -25.26 -9.18
N LYS A 83 -58.79 -25.97 -10.29
CA LYS A 83 -58.03 -25.54 -11.48
C LYS A 83 -58.85 -24.60 -12.40
N SER A 84 -58.18 -23.78 -13.23
CA SER A 84 -58.21 -23.90 -14.70
C SER A 84 -57.31 -22.87 -15.41
N ASP A 85 -56.80 -23.30 -16.56
CA ASP A 85 -55.89 -22.64 -17.51
C ASP A 85 -56.43 -21.35 -18.16
N SER A 86 -55.52 -20.49 -18.64
CA SER A 86 -55.44 -20.13 -20.06
C SER A 86 -54.28 -19.18 -20.35
N ALA A 87 -53.85 -19.22 -21.61
CA ALA A 87 -52.63 -18.66 -22.16
C ALA A 87 -52.81 -17.23 -22.71
N SER A 88 -51.65 -16.67 -23.10
CA SER A 88 -51.41 -15.81 -24.28
C SER A 88 -51.11 -14.32 -24.05
N GLU A 89 -49.94 -13.96 -24.61
CA GLU A 89 -49.62 -12.77 -25.44
C GLU A 89 -49.79 -11.36 -24.83
N SER A 90 -48.71 -10.58 -24.64
CA SER A 90 -47.83 -9.84 -25.58
C SER A 90 -48.24 -8.36 -25.76
N VAL A 91 -47.28 -7.50 -26.17
CA VAL A 91 -47.39 -6.05 -26.52
C VAL A 91 -47.19 -5.11 -25.31
N VAL A 92 -46.07 -4.38 -25.08
CA VAL A 92 -45.27 -3.36 -25.83
C VAL A 92 -46.08 -2.11 -26.19
N GLU A 93 -45.93 -0.97 -25.51
CA GLU A 93 -45.40 0.32 -26.05
C GLU A 93 -45.51 1.38 -24.93
N TYR A 94 -44.43 2.05 -24.52
CA TYR A 94 -43.93 3.36 -24.99
C TYR A 94 -44.88 4.56 -24.79
N HIS A 95 -44.43 5.54 -23.99
CA HIS A 95 -44.45 7.01 -24.23
C HIS A 95 -43.74 7.66 -23.00
N ASN A 96 -42.49 8.12 -23.11
CA ASN A 96 -42.00 9.46 -23.52
C ASN A 96 -42.51 10.65 -22.69
N THR A 97 -41.52 11.36 -22.09
CA THR A 97 -41.31 12.83 -22.00
C THR A 97 -42.53 13.72 -21.93
N GLU A 98 -42.63 14.76 -21.12
CA GLU A 98 -41.75 15.56 -20.27
C GLU A 98 -42.76 16.52 -19.62
N ASP A 99 -42.67 16.81 -18.33
CA ASP A 99 -43.02 18.15 -17.89
C ASP A 99 -42.33 18.48 -16.57
N VAL A 100 -41.75 19.66 -16.62
CA VAL A 100 -40.70 20.21 -15.78
C VAL A 100 -41.37 21.05 -14.69
N TYR A 101 -41.01 20.74 -13.43
CA TYR A 101 -41.08 21.63 -12.25
C TYR A 101 -42.46 22.01 -11.69
N LEU A 102 -42.89 21.23 -10.69
CA LEU A 102 -43.44 21.83 -9.47
C LEU A 102 -42.63 21.36 -8.25
N LEU A 103 -41.77 22.28 -7.82
CA LEU A 103 -41.08 22.31 -6.54
C LEU A 103 -42.07 22.22 -5.36
N HIS A 104 -41.54 21.71 -4.24
CA HIS A 104 -42.09 21.74 -2.88
C HIS A 104 -43.26 20.78 -2.57
N GLN A 105 -42.92 19.59 -2.07
CA GLN A 105 -43.68 19.05 -0.94
C GLN A 105 -42.81 18.31 0.08
N ARG A 106 -42.81 18.91 1.27
CA ARG A 106 -42.19 18.46 2.51
C ARG A 106 -43.08 17.34 3.07
N SER A 107 -42.66 16.09 2.91
CA SER A 107 -43.39 14.94 3.45
C SER A 107 -42.89 14.59 4.85
N SER A 108 -43.63 15.04 5.85
CA SER A 108 -43.51 14.60 7.24
C SER A 108 -44.02 13.17 7.39
N THR A 109 -43.15 12.22 7.66
CA THR A 109 -43.54 10.84 8.04
C THR A 109 -43.50 10.67 9.56
N ARG A 110 -44.69 10.92 10.11
CA ARG A 110 -45.22 10.58 11.44
C ARG A 110 -44.75 9.19 11.94
N ILE A 111 -43.93 9.19 13.01
CA ILE A 111 -43.61 8.00 13.81
C ILE A 111 -44.85 7.62 14.64
N LYS A 112 -45.36 6.39 14.46
CA LYS A 112 -46.38 5.80 15.34
C LYS A 112 -45.69 5.16 16.54
N THR A 113 -45.69 5.83 17.69
CA THR A 113 -45.36 5.24 18.98
C THR A 113 -46.51 4.36 19.46
N ARG A 114 -46.26 3.05 19.53
CA ARG A 114 -47.15 2.08 20.18
C ARG A 114 -46.69 1.95 21.62
N GLN A 115 -47.46 2.49 22.56
CA GLN A 115 -47.28 2.26 24.00
C GLN A 115 -47.64 0.80 24.31
N ALA A 116 -46.72 0.09 24.96
CA ALA A 116 -47.00 -1.16 25.66
C ALA A 116 -46.33 -1.09 27.05
N ASN A 117 -47.12 -1.47 28.05
CA ASN A 117 -46.91 -1.28 29.48
C ASN A 117 -45.59 -1.87 30.01
N TYR A 118 -44.94 -1.12 30.90
CA TYR A 118 -43.83 -1.58 31.72
C TYR A 118 -44.34 -2.51 32.83
N GLY A 119 -43.93 -3.78 32.75
CA GLY A 119 -43.85 -4.70 33.89
C GLY A 119 -42.45 -4.62 34.48
N ASN A 120 -42.40 -4.51 35.80
CA ASN A 120 -41.22 -4.28 36.63
C ASN A 120 -40.29 -5.52 36.64
N GLY A 121 -39.00 -5.34 36.35
CA GLY A 121 -38.00 -6.41 36.38
C GLY A 121 -36.57 -5.85 36.38
N SER A 122 -35.96 -5.81 37.56
CA SER A 122 -34.56 -5.42 37.80
C SER A 122 -33.58 -6.39 37.13
N ILE A 123 -32.72 -5.92 36.23
CA ILE A 123 -31.44 -6.58 35.91
C ILE A 123 -30.32 -5.52 35.76
N THR A 124 -29.23 -5.85 36.43
CA THR A 124 -27.95 -5.18 36.65
C THR A 124 -27.23 -4.71 35.40
N GLY A 125 -26.56 -3.56 35.51
CA GLY A 125 -25.81 -2.93 34.43
C GLY A 125 -24.53 -3.65 34.04
N GLU A 126 -24.40 -3.95 32.75
CA GLU A 126 -23.14 -4.17 32.04
C GLU A 126 -23.03 -3.11 30.93
N GLY A 127 -21.81 -2.62 30.71
CA GLY A 127 -21.50 -1.48 29.85
C GLY A 127 -22.08 -1.60 28.44
N LEU A 128 -23.03 -0.73 28.13
CA LEU A 128 -23.61 -0.60 26.79
C LEU A 128 -22.58 0.05 25.85
N GLY A 129 -21.94 -0.78 25.03
CA GLY A 129 -21.36 -0.32 23.78
C GLY A 129 -22.41 0.37 22.91
N VAL A 130 -21.96 1.18 21.94
CA VAL A 130 -22.85 1.94 21.06
C VAL A 130 -23.87 0.98 20.42
N PRO A 131 -25.19 1.21 20.58
CA PRO A 131 -26.20 0.31 20.05
C PRO A 131 -26.01 0.12 18.54
N THR A 132 -26.09 -1.12 18.06
CA THR A 132 -25.91 -1.46 16.64
C THR A 132 -26.80 -0.62 15.72
N GLN A 133 -27.98 -0.17 16.18
CA GLN A 133 -28.87 0.73 15.45
C GLN A 133 -28.31 2.15 15.30
N ALA A 134 -27.60 2.68 16.30
CA ALA A 134 -26.93 3.97 16.23
C ALA A 134 -25.75 3.92 15.25
N LEU A 135 -24.97 2.83 15.27
CA LEU A 135 -23.90 2.60 14.29
C LEU A 135 -24.45 2.45 12.87
N THR A 136 -25.57 1.71 12.72
CA THR A 136 -26.25 1.53 11.43
C THR A 136 -26.84 2.84 10.92
N GLY A 137 -27.46 3.64 11.80
CA GLY A 137 -28.00 4.95 11.48
C GLY A 137 -26.92 5.95 11.08
N LEU A 138 -25.78 5.96 11.78
CA LEU A 138 -24.63 6.80 11.44
C LEU A 138 -23.99 6.36 10.11
N ASN A 139 -23.79 5.06 9.91
CA ASN A 139 -23.28 4.52 8.64
C ASN A 139 -24.23 4.83 7.48
N HIS A 140 -25.54 4.79 7.70
CA HIS A 140 -26.52 5.16 6.69
C HIS A 140 -26.51 6.66 6.42
N ALA A 141 -26.41 7.50 7.46
CA ALA A 141 -26.31 8.95 7.33
C ALA A 141 -25.05 9.35 6.54
N LEU A 142 -23.89 8.78 6.88
CA LEU A 142 -22.62 9.01 6.18
C LEU A 142 -22.59 8.40 4.77
N ALA A 143 -23.26 7.27 4.54
CA ALA A 143 -23.42 6.71 3.20
C ALA A 143 -24.39 7.52 2.33
N SER A 144 -25.29 8.28 2.96
CA SER A 144 -26.28 9.14 2.29
C SER A 144 -25.84 10.61 2.18
N SER A 145 -24.80 11.04 2.89
CA SER A 145 -24.24 12.37 2.70
C SER A 145 -23.47 12.38 1.38
N ARG A 146 -23.85 13.29 0.48
CA ARG A 146 -22.99 13.64 -0.65
C ARG A 146 -21.73 14.25 -0.04
N LEU A 147 -20.58 13.58 -0.18
CA LEU A 147 -19.29 14.18 0.17
C LEU A 147 -19.02 15.44 -0.67
N ASP A 148 -19.73 15.56 -1.78
CA ASP A 148 -19.66 16.68 -2.72
C ASP A 148 -21.03 17.31 -2.98
N PRO A 149 -21.59 18.07 -2.02
CA PRO A 149 -22.90 18.68 -2.20
C PRO A 149 -22.92 19.76 -3.29
N PHE A 150 -21.76 20.24 -3.73
CA PHE A 150 -21.58 21.31 -4.72
C PHE A 150 -20.92 20.86 -6.03
N GLU A 151 -20.66 19.56 -6.20
CA GLU A 151 -20.00 18.99 -7.39
C GLU A 151 -18.64 19.66 -7.70
N MET A 152 -17.87 19.94 -6.65
CA MET A 152 -16.56 20.58 -6.70
C MET A 152 -15.38 19.61 -6.95
N PHE A 153 -15.58 18.29 -6.87
CA PHE A 153 -14.51 17.35 -7.18
C PHE A 153 -14.22 17.29 -8.69
N PRO A 154 -12.98 16.95 -9.10
CA PRO A 154 -12.60 16.89 -10.51
C PRO A 154 -13.39 15.88 -11.36
N VAL A 155 -14.10 14.96 -10.72
CA VAL A 155 -14.93 13.94 -11.37
C VAL A 155 -16.24 13.77 -10.62
N GLN A 156 -17.32 13.51 -11.37
CA GLN A 156 -18.60 13.15 -10.76
C GLN A 156 -18.48 11.79 -10.06
N LEU A 157 -18.78 11.78 -8.76
CA LEU A 157 -18.54 10.62 -7.91
C LEU A 157 -19.68 9.60 -7.98
N THR A 158 -19.35 8.38 -8.37
CA THR A 158 -20.23 7.21 -8.16
C THR A 158 -20.27 6.83 -6.67
N SER A 159 -21.26 6.05 -6.23
CA SER A 159 -21.34 5.57 -4.84
C SER A 159 -20.11 4.76 -4.41
N LYS A 160 -19.44 4.09 -5.35
CA LYS A 160 -18.20 3.36 -5.09
C LYS A 160 -17.02 4.32 -4.85
N GLN A 161 -16.90 5.36 -5.67
CA GLN A 161 -15.84 6.37 -5.51
C GLN A 161 -16.03 7.17 -4.21
N HIS A 162 -17.26 7.45 -3.79
CA HIS A 162 -17.53 8.03 -2.48
C HIS A 162 -16.96 7.18 -1.33
N LYS A 163 -17.15 5.86 -1.36
CA LYS A 163 -16.57 4.95 -0.34
C LYS A 163 -15.04 4.98 -0.32
N LEU A 164 -14.42 5.02 -1.50
CA LEU A 164 -12.96 5.06 -1.64
C LEU A 164 -12.37 6.40 -1.21
N LEU A 165 -13.06 7.50 -1.50
CA LEU A 165 -12.70 8.84 -1.05
C LEU A 165 -12.85 8.94 0.48
N HIS A 166 -13.93 8.43 1.04
CA HIS A 166 -14.12 8.37 2.48
C HIS A 166 -13.02 7.53 3.16
N HIS A 167 -12.67 6.38 2.57
CA HIS A 167 -11.54 5.57 3.03
C HIS A 167 -10.21 6.35 3.00
N TRP A 168 -9.93 7.07 1.92
CA TRP A 168 -8.75 7.93 1.81
C TRP A 168 -8.71 8.98 2.92
N LEU A 169 -9.80 9.73 3.06
CA LEU A 169 -9.94 10.80 4.05
C LEU A 169 -9.76 10.26 5.46
N ILE A 170 -10.38 9.15 5.83
CA ILE A 170 -10.24 8.56 7.17
C ILE A 170 -8.82 8.04 7.41
N THR A 171 -8.22 7.36 6.42
CA THR A 171 -6.86 6.81 6.54
C THR A 171 -5.84 7.90 6.84
N HIS A 172 -6.09 9.12 6.35
CA HIS A 172 -5.20 10.27 6.53
C HIS A 172 -5.79 11.37 7.43
N ALA A 173 -6.94 11.15 8.07
CA ALA A 173 -7.68 12.20 8.79
C ALA A 173 -6.87 12.78 9.96
N THR A 174 -6.14 11.92 10.67
CA THR A 174 -5.30 12.31 11.80
C THR A 174 -4.14 13.21 11.36
N MET A 175 -3.64 13.04 10.14
CA MET A 175 -2.64 13.95 9.56
C MET A 175 -3.25 15.28 9.10
N MET A 176 -4.57 15.39 8.98
CA MET A 176 -5.26 16.52 8.31
C MET A 176 -5.99 17.46 9.29
N PHE A 177 -6.51 16.94 10.41
CA PHE A 177 -7.58 17.62 11.17
C PHE A 177 -7.38 17.70 12.71
N GLU A 178 -6.19 17.41 13.27
CA GLU A 178 -5.98 17.56 14.72
C GLU A 178 -5.92 19.03 15.17
N ASP A 179 -6.70 19.34 16.21
CA ASP A 179 -7.06 20.69 16.67
C ASP A 179 -6.15 21.13 17.84
N VAL A 180 -4.94 21.63 17.56
CA VAL A 180 -4.05 22.27 18.55
C VAL A 180 -3.18 23.33 17.86
N SER A 181 -3.08 24.53 18.48
CA SER A 181 -2.22 25.68 18.14
C SER A 181 -1.48 25.60 16.78
N ILE A 182 -2.11 26.19 15.77
CA ILE A 182 -1.66 26.42 14.37
C ILE A 182 -0.20 26.00 14.09
N PRO A 183 0.04 24.82 13.49
CA PRO A 183 1.30 24.52 12.83
C PRO A 183 1.51 25.48 11.66
N SER A 184 2.74 25.94 11.44
CA SER A 184 3.11 26.81 10.31
C SER A 184 2.99 26.10 8.95
N PHE A 185 3.13 24.76 8.93
CA PHE A 185 3.07 23.92 7.74
C PHE A 185 2.65 22.47 8.06
N ASN A 186 1.65 21.95 7.34
CA ASN A 186 1.23 20.55 7.37
C ASN A 186 1.36 19.93 5.96
N PRO A 187 2.28 18.99 5.72
CA PRO A 187 2.51 18.52 4.35
C PRO A 187 1.33 17.77 3.72
N MET A 188 0.47 17.12 4.52
CA MET A 188 -0.74 16.49 3.99
C MET A 188 -1.79 17.54 3.61
N LYS A 189 -2.09 18.47 4.51
CA LYS A 189 -3.12 19.50 4.32
C LYS A 189 -2.71 20.55 3.29
N ASP A 190 -1.45 20.95 3.33
CA ASP A 190 -0.95 22.10 2.58
C ASP A 190 -0.29 21.70 1.27
N VAL A 191 0.06 20.43 1.04
CA VAL A 191 0.72 19.98 -0.21
C VAL A 191 -0.04 18.84 -0.87
N TRP A 192 -0.11 17.67 -0.24
CA TRP A 192 -0.63 16.47 -0.89
C TRP A 192 -2.12 16.57 -1.23
N PHE A 193 -2.95 17.02 -0.28
CA PHE A 193 -4.40 17.09 -0.47
C PHE A 193 -4.83 18.06 -1.59
N PRO A 194 -4.28 19.29 -1.69
CA PRO A 194 -4.53 20.14 -2.85
C PRO A 194 -4.07 19.53 -4.19
N LEU A 195 -2.88 18.92 -4.22
CA LEU A 195 -2.38 18.28 -5.46
C LEU A 195 -3.23 17.07 -5.86
N ASP A 196 -3.70 16.31 -4.88
CA ASP A 196 -4.59 15.18 -5.03
C ASP A 196 -5.90 15.51 -5.76
N LEU A 197 -6.48 16.64 -5.36
CA LEU A 197 -7.77 17.10 -5.87
C LEU A 197 -7.62 18.09 -7.04
N SER A 198 -6.41 18.36 -7.51
CA SER A 198 -6.15 19.38 -8.54
C SER A 198 -6.77 19.04 -9.89
N ASN A 199 -6.81 17.75 -10.25
CA ASN A 199 -7.31 17.30 -11.54
C ASN A 199 -7.84 15.85 -11.51
N ALA A 200 -8.52 15.46 -12.58
CA ALA A 200 -9.16 14.15 -12.68
C ALA A 200 -8.18 12.97 -12.63
N ALA A 201 -7.00 13.07 -13.24
CA ALA A 201 -6.01 12.00 -13.25
C ALA A 201 -5.44 11.75 -11.85
N SER A 202 -5.07 12.82 -11.13
CA SER A 202 -4.67 12.75 -9.72
C SER A 202 -5.78 12.14 -8.85
N PHE A 203 -7.02 12.56 -9.06
CA PHE A 203 -8.16 12.04 -8.32
C PHE A 203 -8.40 10.54 -8.55
N TYR A 204 -8.28 10.05 -9.79
CA TYR A 204 -8.32 8.61 -10.08
C TYR A 204 -7.13 7.87 -9.46
N GLY A 205 -5.97 8.51 -9.35
CA GLY A 205 -4.83 7.99 -8.58
C GLY A 205 -5.15 7.77 -7.09
N ILE A 206 -5.90 8.67 -6.45
CA ILE A 206 -6.42 8.46 -5.08
C ILE A 206 -7.33 7.24 -5.02
N MET A 207 -8.27 7.12 -5.97
CA MET A 207 -9.18 5.99 -6.03
C MET A 207 -8.41 4.67 -6.17
N ALA A 208 -7.36 4.67 -6.98
CA ALA A 208 -6.47 3.54 -7.14
C ALA A 208 -5.77 3.18 -5.82
N HIS A 209 -5.18 4.17 -5.15
CA HIS A 209 -4.51 4.00 -3.87
C HIS A 209 -5.45 3.43 -2.80
N SER A 210 -6.64 4.02 -2.62
CA SER A 210 -7.65 3.55 -1.68
C SER A 210 -8.11 2.13 -1.97
N ALA A 211 -8.34 1.80 -3.25
CA ALA A 211 -8.76 0.47 -3.65
C ALA A 211 -7.67 -0.58 -3.44
N ALA A 212 -6.39 -0.20 -3.56
CA ALA A 212 -5.25 -1.07 -3.26
C ALA A 212 -5.12 -1.29 -1.74
N HIS A 213 -5.18 -0.22 -0.95
CA HIS A 213 -5.10 -0.29 0.50
C HIS A 213 -6.25 -1.11 1.10
N LEU A 214 -7.50 -0.90 0.67
CA LEU A 214 -8.63 -1.71 1.13
C LEU A 214 -8.47 -3.18 0.77
N ALA A 215 -8.03 -3.49 -0.46
CA ALA A 215 -7.79 -4.87 -0.86
C ALA A 215 -6.70 -5.52 -0.01
N HIS A 216 -5.65 -4.78 0.35
CA HIS A 216 -4.60 -5.24 1.26
C HIS A 216 -5.15 -5.56 2.65
N LEU A 217 -6.00 -4.67 3.22
CA LEU A 217 -6.65 -4.91 4.51
C LEU A 217 -7.55 -6.16 4.50
N TYR A 218 -8.30 -6.40 3.41
CA TYR A 218 -9.23 -7.54 3.32
C TYR A 218 -8.57 -8.88 2.94
N ALA A 219 -7.49 -8.86 2.16
CA ALA A 219 -6.82 -10.08 1.69
C ALA A 219 -5.78 -10.65 2.70
N GLY A 220 -5.54 -9.94 3.81
CA GLY A 220 -4.47 -10.22 4.76
C GLY A 220 -3.10 -9.75 4.24
N MET A 221 -2.14 -9.60 5.15
CA MET A 221 -0.77 -9.10 4.90
C MET A 221 0.10 -10.14 4.18
N ASN A 222 -0.35 -10.64 3.03
CA ASN A 222 0.48 -11.48 2.17
C ASN A 222 1.40 -10.57 1.34
N PRO A 223 2.72 -10.60 1.57
CA PRO A 223 3.65 -9.66 0.95
C PRO A 223 3.84 -10.03 -0.51
N VAL A 224 3.12 -9.36 -1.40
CA VAL A 224 3.35 -9.43 -2.84
C VAL A 224 3.56 -8.01 -3.33
N ARG A 225 4.70 -7.74 -3.97
CA ARG A 225 4.91 -6.46 -4.68
C ARG A 225 3.85 -6.33 -5.77
N GLY A 226 3.30 -5.14 -5.91
CA GLY A 226 2.19 -4.88 -6.82
C GLY A 226 0.82 -5.24 -6.24
N THR A 227 -0.19 -4.48 -6.65
CA THR A 227 -1.58 -4.69 -6.23
C THR A 227 -2.24 -5.79 -7.05
N LYS A 228 -3.02 -6.64 -6.38
CA LYS A 228 -3.93 -7.61 -7.02
C LYS A 228 -5.36 -7.06 -7.14
N SER A 229 -5.59 -5.83 -6.68
CA SER A 229 -6.91 -5.19 -6.70
C SER A 229 -7.27 -4.79 -8.13
N THR A 230 -8.26 -5.49 -8.70
CA THR A 230 -8.77 -5.18 -10.05
C THR A 230 -9.34 -3.76 -10.13
N ASP A 231 -9.91 -3.26 -9.04
CA ASP A 231 -10.40 -1.89 -8.95
C ASP A 231 -9.25 -0.88 -8.90
N ALA A 232 -8.18 -1.15 -8.16
CA ALA A 232 -7.01 -0.28 -8.12
C ALA A 232 -6.38 -0.15 -9.51
N LEU A 233 -6.18 -1.28 -10.20
CA LEU A 233 -5.65 -1.31 -11.56
C LEU A 233 -6.56 -0.59 -12.54
N ARG A 234 -7.89 -0.69 -12.40
CA ARG A 234 -8.84 0.04 -13.24
C ARG A 234 -8.71 1.55 -13.07
N TYR A 235 -8.64 2.05 -11.84
CA TYR A 235 -8.51 3.50 -11.60
C TYR A 235 -7.13 4.03 -11.99
N LYS A 236 -6.05 3.25 -11.77
CA LYS A 236 -4.71 3.57 -12.29
C LYS A 236 -4.74 3.69 -13.82
N ALA A 237 -5.36 2.73 -14.51
CA ALA A 237 -5.49 2.76 -15.96
C ALA A 237 -6.25 4.01 -16.45
N GLU A 238 -7.29 4.43 -15.73
CA GLU A 238 -8.03 5.65 -16.07
C GLU A 238 -7.19 6.92 -15.88
N ALA A 239 -6.41 7.01 -14.80
CA ALA A 239 -5.46 8.10 -14.59
C ALA A 239 -4.41 8.16 -15.71
N VAL A 240 -3.83 7.02 -16.10
CA VAL A 240 -2.88 6.90 -17.22
C VAL A 240 -3.53 7.29 -18.54
N ARG A 241 -4.79 6.91 -18.79
CA ARG A 241 -5.53 7.26 -20.00
C ARG A 241 -5.67 8.78 -20.13
N ILE A 242 -6.10 9.45 -19.06
CA ILE A 242 -6.23 10.91 -19.03
C ILE A 242 -4.87 11.57 -19.25
N LEU A 243 -3.84 11.15 -18.52
CA LEU A 243 -2.49 11.68 -18.68
C LEU A 243 -1.99 11.52 -20.12
N THR A 244 -2.22 10.35 -20.75
CA THR A 244 -1.82 10.11 -22.15
C THR A 244 -2.45 11.12 -23.10
N THR A 245 -3.72 11.48 -22.89
CA THR A 245 -4.37 12.53 -23.71
C THR A 245 -3.73 13.90 -23.54
N TRP A 246 -3.23 14.24 -22.35
CA TRP A 246 -2.50 15.49 -22.13
C TRP A 246 -1.10 15.43 -22.73
N MET A 247 -0.42 14.29 -22.67
CA MET A 247 0.92 14.13 -23.25
C MET A 247 0.91 14.22 -24.79
N THR A 248 -0.22 13.93 -25.44
CA THR A 248 -0.39 14.11 -26.90
C THR A 248 -0.73 15.54 -27.31
N ASP A 249 -1.12 16.39 -26.36
CA ASP A 249 -1.47 17.79 -26.57
C ASP A 249 -0.27 18.68 -26.20
N PRO A 250 0.40 19.35 -27.15
CA PRO A 250 1.59 20.16 -26.87
C PRO A 250 1.38 21.18 -25.76
N GLU A 251 0.21 21.80 -25.68
CA GLU A 251 -0.12 22.83 -24.69
C GLU A 251 -0.34 22.26 -23.28
N LYS A 252 -0.73 20.98 -23.17
CA LYS A 252 -1.02 20.33 -21.89
C LYS A 252 0.08 19.41 -21.41
N SER A 253 0.95 18.94 -22.30
CA SER A 253 2.00 17.95 -22.03
C SER A 253 2.95 18.36 -20.90
N LEU A 254 3.17 19.66 -20.72
CA LEU A 254 4.02 20.23 -19.66
C LEU A 254 3.23 21.02 -18.61
N SER A 255 1.90 20.91 -18.59
CA SER A 255 1.03 21.61 -17.63
C SER A 255 1.25 21.13 -16.19
N ASN A 256 0.94 21.99 -15.20
CA ASN A 256 1.00 21.63 -13.77
C ASN A 256 0.14 20.38 -13.46
N ASP A 257 -0.98 20.19 -14.18
CA ASP A 257 -1.84 19.02 -14.03
C ASP A 257 -1.19 17.71 -14.47
N ALA A 258 -0.45 17.74 -15.59
CA ALA A 258 0.29 16.58 -16.07
C ALA A 258 1.40 16.18 -15.08
N PHE A 259 2.14 17.15 -14.55
CA PHE A 259 3.14 16.89 -13.50
C PHE A 259 2.51 16.31 -12.24
N ALA A 260 1.40 16.88 -11.75
CA ALA A 260 0.70 16.38 -10.56
C ALA A 260 0.19 14.94 -10.75
N ALA A 261 -0.32 14.61 -11.94
CA ALA A 261 -0.77 13.26 -12.27
C ALA A 261 0.39 12.24 -12.31
N VAL A 262 1.53 12.61 -12.91
CA VAL A 262 2.73 11.75 -12.92
C VAL A 262 3.25 11.51 -11.50
N LEU A 263 3.29 12.55 -10.66
CA LEU A 263 3.66 12.40 -9.25
C LEU A 263 2.71 11.48 -8.50
N ARG A 264 1.40 11.57 -8.76
CA ARG A 264 0.42 10.68 -8.14
C ARG A 264 0.62 9.23 -8.53
N LEU A 265 0.92 8.96 -9.82
CA LEU A 265 1.24 7.64 -10.31
C LEU A 265 2.54 7.11 -9.68
N LEU A 266 3.59 7.94 -9.57
CA LEU A 266 4.82 7.59 -8.86
C LEU A 266 4.57 7.18 -7.41
N THR A 267 3.76 7.95 -6.69
CA THR A 267 3.37 7.62 -5.32
C THR A 267 2.57 6.31 -5.26
N PHE A 268 1.71 6.04 -6.24
CA PHE A 268 1.01 4.77 -6.33
C PHE A 268 1.98 3.60 -6.56
N GLU A 269 2.88 3.70 -7.54
CA GLU A 269 3.82 2.62 -7.85
C GLU A 269 4.74 2.29 -6.68
N ARG A 270 5.17 3.33 -5.96
CA ARG A 270 6.03 3.18 -4.78
C ARG A 270 5.44 2.28 -3.70
N TYR A 271 4.14 2.39 -3.43
CA TYR A 271 3.50 1.64 -2.35
C TYR A 271 2.75 0.39 -2.82
N TRP A 272 2.19 0.43 -4.03
CA TRP A 272 1.24 -0.57 -4.52
C TRP A 272 1.60 -1.12 -5.89
N GLY A 273 2.68 -0.67 -6.51
CA GLY A 273 3.11 -1.11 -7.83
C GLY A 273 4.41 -1.89 -7.79
N THR A 274 5.14 -1.79 -8.90
CA THR A 274 6.48 -2.35 -9.02
C THR A 274 7.51 -1.25 -9.24
N GLU A 275 8.76 -1.59 -8.99
CA GLU A 275 9.86 -0.66 -9.18
C GLU A 275 10.07 -0.34 -10.66
N GLU A 276 9.84 -1.30 -11.55
CA GLU A 276 9.93 -1.11 -12.99
C GLU A 276 8.91 -0.06 -13.47
N GLU A 277 7.66 -0.16 -13.01
CA GLU A 277 6.62 0.83 -13.31
C GLU A 277 6.95 2.20 -12.70
N TRP A 278 7.50 2.23 -11.48
CA TRP A 278 7.98 3.46 -10.85
C TRP A 278 9.08 4.12 -11.69
N MET A 279 10.06 3.35 -12.18
CA MET A 279 11.16 3.85 -13.01
C MET A 279 10.67 4.43 -14.35
N VAL A 280 9.63 3.83 -14.96
CA VAL A 280 9.00 4.38 -16.17
C VAL A 280 8.46 5.78 -15.89
N HIS A 281 7.69 5.95 -14.82
CA HIS A 281 7.14 7.26 -14.47
C HIS A 281 8.23 8.25 -14.03
N ARG A 282 9.28 7.80 -13.32
CA ARG A 282 10.38 8.65 -12.84
C ARG A 282 11.21 9.19 -14.00
N THR A 283 11.46 8.34 -14.99
CA THR A 283 12.13 8.73 -16.24
C THR A 283 11.26 9.70 -17.04
N GLY A 284 9.95 9.44 -17.11
CA GLY A 284 9.00 10.38 -17.72
C GLY A 284 9.01 11.75 -17.06
N LEU A 285 8.95 11.79 -15.72
CA LEU A 285 9.03 13.02 -14.93
C LEU A 285 10.33 13.79 -15.21
N GLN A 286 11.47 13.09 -15.25
CA GLN A 286 12.77 13.70 -15.55
C GLN A 286 12.75 14.44 -16.91
N ARG A 287 12.22 13.78 -17.95
CA ARG A 287 12.10 14.38 -19.28
C ARG A 287 11.16 15.59 -19.29
N MET A 288 10.08 15.55 -18.50
CA MET A 288 9.16 16.69 -18.37
C MET A 288 9.85 17.88 -17.68
N ILE A 289 10.64 17.65 -16.63
CA ILE A 289 11.43 18.70 -15.95
C ILE A 289 12.38 19.37 -16.94
N GLU A 290 13.15 18.56 -17.68
CA GLU A 290 14.10 19.05 -18.68
C GLU A 290 13.40 19.84 -19.79
N ALA A 291 12.30 19.32 -20.32
CA ALA A 291 11.52 19.98 -21.38
C ALA A 291 10.88 21.30 -20.91
N ARG A 292 10.50 21.40 -19.62
CA ARG A 292 9.97 22.63 -19.02
C ARG A 292 11.06 23.65 -18.68
N GLY A 293 12.33 23.25 -18.75
CA GLY A 293 13.49 24.12 -18.54
C GLY A 293 14.05 24.12 -17.12
N GLY A 294 13.73 23.10 -16.30
CA GLY A 294 14.22 22.96 -14.92
C GLY A 294 13.10 22.92 -13.88
N ILE A 295 13.45 22.54 -12.65
CA ILE A 295 12.51 22.48 -11.50
C ILE A 295 12.06 23.89 -11.09
N ASP A 296 12.94 24.90 -11.21
CA ASP A 296 12.68 26.30 -10.91
C ASP A 296 11.51 26.88 -11.72
N LYS A 297 11.18 26.27 -12.86
CA LYS A 297 10.04 26.62 -13.72
C LYS A 297 8.69 26.14 -13.20
N LEU A 298 8.68 25.51 -12.02
CA LEU A 298 7.48 25.12 -11.27
C LEU A 298 7.18 26.06 -10.09
N HIS A 299 7.98 27.12 -9.89
CA HIS A 299 7.87 28.01 -8.72
C HIS A 299 6.51 28.74 -8.61
N ASP A 300 5.82 28.93 -9.74
CA ASP A 300 4.43 29.41 -9.79
C ASP A 300 3.45 28.51 -9.02
N ASN A 301 3.81 27.22 -8.88
CA ASN A 301 3.15 26.25 -8.04
C ASN A 301 4.14 25.62 -7.05
N TRP A 302 4.44 26.37 -5.99
CA TRP A 302 5.36 25.96 -4.92
C TRP A 302 5.10 24.54 -4.36
N ARG A 303 3.83 24.08 -4.33
CA ARG A 303 3.49 22.72 -3.87
C ARG A 303 4.05 21.67 -4.81
N LEU A 304 3.86 21.90 -6.10
CA LEU A 304 4.34 21.02 -7.14
C LEU A 304 5.86 21.01 -7.17
N GLU A 305 6.48 22.19 -7.09
CA GLU A 305 7.94 22.35 -7.00
C GLU A 305 8.53 21.52 -5.85
N LEU A 306 7.98 21.63 -4.64
CA LEU A 306 8.44 20.86 -3.47
C LEU A 306 8.41 19.35 -3.69
N VAL A 307 7.31 18.83 -4.25
CA VAL A 307 7.14 17.37 -4.44
C VAL A 307 7.98 16.87 -5.59
N VAL A 308 8.07 17.61 -6.70
CA VAL A 308 8.97 17.29 -7.81
C VAL A 308 10.41 17.27 -7.34
N TYR A 309 10.83 18.26 -6.55
CA TYR A 309 12.16 18.30 -5.98
C TYR A 309 12.44 17.08 -5.09
N LEU A 310 11.55 16.78 -4.12
CA LEU A 310 11.71 15.61 -3.24
C LEU A 310 11.81 14.29 -4.03
N VAL A 311 10.97 14.09 -5.03
CA VAL A 311 11.00 12.87 -5.86
C VAL A 311 12.25 12.83 -6.76
N SER A 312 12.79 13.99 -7.15
CA SER A 312 14.01 14.05 -7.94
C SER A 312 15.24 13.54 -7.18
N LEU A 313 15.24 13.69 -5.86
CA LEU A 313 16.24 13.13 -4.95
C LEU A 313 16.21 11.58 -4.87
N MET A 314 15.12 10.95 -5.31
CA MET A 314 14.97 9.49 -5.31
C MET A 314 15.47 8.89 -6.63
N SER A 315 16.36 7.91 -6.53
CA SER A 315 16.77 7.03 -7.62
C SER A 315 16.00 5.71 -7.63
N ARG A 316 15.46 5.28 -6.47
CA ARG A 316 14.63 4.07 -6.31
C ARG A 316 13.49 4.34 -5.32
N PRO A 317 12.39 3.56 -5.31
CA PRO A 317 11.15 3.88 -4.59
C PRO A 317 11.16 3.54 -3.09
N SER A 318 12.25 3.84 -2.38
CA SER A 318 12.33 3.69 -0.91
C SER A 318 13.48 4.53 -0.36
N TRP A 319 13.28 5.24 0.74
CA TRP A 319 14.35 5.98 1.43
C TRP A 319 15.32 5.07 2.21
N PHE A 320 15.01 3.77 2.36
CA PHE A 320 15.98 2.78 2.83
C PHE A 320 16.93 2.30 1.72
N GLU A 321 16.76 2.79 0.49
CA GLU A 321 17.72 2.61 -0.58
C GLU A 321 18.84 3.66 -0.46
N SER A 322 20.08 3.19 -0.28
CA SER A 322 21.27 4.03 -0.12
C SER A 322 21.73 4.75 -1.39
N SER A 323 21.20 4.40 -2.56
CA SER A 323 21.52 5.07 -3.83
C SER A 323 20.72 6.36 -4.07
N ASN A 324 19.84 6.78 -3.15
CA ASN A 324 19.16 8.09 -3.25
C ASN A 324 20.09 9.24 -2.84
N ASN A 325 19.78 10.46 -3.28
CA ASN A 325 20.57 11.65 -2.94
C ASN A 325 19.92 12.45 -1.80
N LEU A 326 20.49 12.38 -0.59
CA LEU A 326 20.04 13.17 0.55
C LEU A 326 20.91 14.40 0.84
N SER A 327 22.04 14.56 0.15
CA SER A 327 23.05 15.58 0.45
C SER A 327 22.46 16.99 0.44
N GLU A 328 21.54 17.26 -0.50
CA GLU A 328 20.89 18.55 -0.67
C GLU A 328 19.97 18.95 0.49
N ILE A 329 19.45 17.98 1.25
CA ILE A 329 18.55 18.23 2.39
C ILE A 329 19.19 17.90 3.75
N SER A 330 20.31 17.18 3.77
CA SER A 330 21.09 16.87 4.98
C SER A 330 22.10 17.96 5.35
N GLU A 331 22.61 18.73 4.39
CA GLU A 331 23.63 19.75 4.66
C GLU A 331 23.03 21.13 4.97
N GLN A 332 23.67 21.87 5.87
CA GLN A 332 23.42 23.30 6.09
C GLN A 332 24.24 24.13 5.08
N SER A 333 24.04 23.91 3.78
CA SER A 333 24.95 24.52 2.81
C SER A 333 24.65 26.01 2.62
N PHE A 334 25.52 26.87 3.17
CA PHE A 334 25.62 28.29 2.84
C PHE A 334 26.04 28.52 1.36
N GLN A 335 26.58 27.51 0.67
CA GLN A 335 27.05 27.60 -0.72
C GLN A 335 26.00 27.14 -1.74
N ASN A 336 25.10 26.22 -1.38
CA ASN A 336 23.94 25.81 -2.19
C ASN A 336 22.74 26.77 -2.03
N ALA A 337 22.91 27.84 -1.27
CA ALA A 337 21.90 28.84 -0.98
C ALA A 337 21.26 29.44 -2.24
N ALA A 338 21.91 29.44 -3.42
CA ALA A 338 21.28 29.97 -4.64
C ALA A 338 20.16 29.05 -5.21
N ILE A 339 20.28 27.73 -5.07
CA ILE A 339 19.25 26.75 -5.53
C ILE A 339 18.31 26.41 -4.36
N ALA A 340 18.85 26.26 -3.15
CA ALA A 340 18.09 26.04 -1.92
C ALA A 340 17.33 27.28 -1.41
N ALA A 341 17.65 28.50 -1.87
CA ALA A 341 16.81 29.68 -1.58
C ALA A 341 15.50 29.70 -2.38
N ALA A 342 15.40 28.95 -3.50
CA ALA A 342 14.16 28.87 -4.27
C ALA A 342 13.17 27.86 -3.66
N VAL A 343 13.67 26.70 -3.20
CA VAL A 343 12.87 25.62 -2.63
C VAL A 343 13.03 25.57 -1.11
N ASP A 344 11.93 25.74 -0.37
CA ASP A 344 11.91 25.70 1.09
C ASP A 344 12.37 24.34 1.64
N THR A 345 13.65 24.25 1.98
CA THR A 345 14.32 23.01 2.40
C THR A 345 13.66 22.42 3.64
N GLN A 346 13.15 23.25 4.56
CA GLN A 346 12.47 22.74 5.76
C GLN A 346 11.17 22.05 5.40
N LYS A 347 10.38 22.61 4.47
CA LYS A 347 9.18 21.94 3.95
C LYS A 347 9.52 20.64 3.23
N VAL A 348 10.63 20.58 2.49
CA VAL A 348 11.10 19.33 1.86
C VAL A 348 11.45 18.28 2.91
N ARG A 349 12.14 18.64 4.00
CA ARG A 349 12.44 17.72 5.11
C ARG A 349 11.16 17.18 5.77
N CYS A 350 10.14 18.01 5.93
CA CYS A 350 8.84 17.54 6.45
C CYS A 350 8.13 16.58 5.48
N LEU A 351 8.18 16.84 4.17
CA LEU A 351 7.65 15.92 3.15
C LEU A 351 8.44 14.60 3.10
N TRP A 352 9.76 14.69 3.24
CA TRP A 352 10.64 13.53 3.37
C TRP A 352 10.26 12.71 4.60
N LEU A 353 10.04 13.32 5.76
CA LEU A 353 9.65 12.61 6.98
C LEU A 353 8.36 11.81 6.79
N ILE A 354 7.31 12.39 6.21
CA ILE A 354 6.07 11.66 5.92
C ILE A 354 6.36 10.49 4.97
N SER A 355 7.12 10.74 3.89
CA SER A 355 7.51 9.70 2.93
C SER A 355 8.31 8.58 3.58
N PHE A 356 9.19 8.91 4.51
CA PHE A 356 10.04 7.98 5.25
C PHE A 356 9.20 7.10 6.19
N ILE A 357 8.26 7.68 6.93
CA ILE A 357 7.38 6.91 7.82
C ILE A 357 6.45 5.97 7.03
N GLN A 358 6.04 6.37 5.83
CA GLN A 358 5.33 5.48 4.93
C GLN A 358 6.20 4.31 4.43
N ASP A 359 7.48 4.54 4.14
CA ASP A 359 8.42 3.45 3.83
C ASP A 359 8.64 2.52 5.02
N MET A 360 8.69 3.04 6.25
CA MET A 360 8.75 2.23 7.47
C MET A 360 7.55 1.29 7.55
N ARG A 361 6.33 1.80 7.31
CA ARG A 361 5.12 0.97 7.28
C ARG A 361 5.20 -0.11 6.20
N THR A 362 5.71 0.27 5.02
CA THR A 362 5.87 -0.61 3.87
C THR A 362 6.88 -1.73 4.14
N LEU A 363 8.03 -1.38 4.72
CA LEU A 363 9.08 -2.30 5.19
C LEU A 363 8.53 -3.30 6.21
N MET A 364 7.68 -2.85 7.14
CA MET A 364 6.98 -3.71 8.10
C MET A 364 5.99 -4.68 7.44
N ALA A 365 5.20 -4.19 6.49
CA ALA A 365 4.16 -4.99 5.85
C ALA A 365 4.72 -6.06 4.91
N PHE A 366 5.86 -5.80 4.26
CA PHE A 366 6.47 -6.74 3.31
C PHE A 366 7.27 -7.87 3.95
N SER A 367 7.54 -7.81 5.25
CA SER A 367 8.39 -8.77 5.93
C SER A 367 7.58 -9.73 6.78
N SER A 368 6.73 -10.60 6.20
CA SER A 368 5.89 -11.52 7.00
C SER A 368 6.67 -12.36 8.04
N ARG A 369 7.93 -12.73 7.77
CA ARG A 369 8.83 -13.37 8.75
C ARG A 369 9.37 -12.42 9.82
N LEU A 370 9.82 -11.20 9.47
CA LEU A 370 10.30 -10.23 10.48
C LEU A 370 9.12 -9.60 11.25
N TYR A 371 7.92 -9.57 10.67
CA TYR A 371 6.70 -9.11 11.31
C TYR A 371 6.21 -10.10 12.36
N ILE A 372 6.31 -11.41 12.07
CA ILE A 372 5.87 -12.49 12.98
C ILE A 372 6.99 -12.90 13.95
N ASP A 373 8.20 -13.13 13.45
CA ASP A 373 9.33 -13.63 14.22
C ASP A 373 10.28 -12.51 14.68
N GLY A 374 10.15 -11.29 14.14
CA GLY A 374 11.03 -10.18 14.53
C GLY A 374 12.49 -10.37 14.16
N LEU A 375 13.35 -9.72 14.94
CA LEU A 375 14.78 -10.05 15.00
C LEU A 375 15.05 -11.28 15.88
N ALA A 376 14.05 -12.03 16.37
CA ALA A 376 14.29 -13.16 17.26
C ALA A 376 15.06 -14.32 16.57
N SER A 377 15.07 -14.36 15.24
CA SER A 377 15.91 -15.29 14.46
C SER A 377 17.39 -14.89 14.42
N TYR A 378 17.74 -13.70 14.93
CA TYR A 378 19.08 -13.12 14.96
C TYR A 378 19.40 -12.65 16.39
N PRO A 379 19.80 -13.56 17.29
CA PRO A 379 19.89 -13.27 18.72
C PRO A 379 20.85 -12.12 19.07
N ALA A 380 22.00 -12.04 18.42
CA ALA A 380 22.99 -11.00 18.70
C ALA A 380 22.54 -9.64 18.16
N LEU A 381 21.87 -9.63 17.01
CA LEU A 381 21.24 -8.43 16.46
C LEU A 381 20.08 -7.94 17.32
N HIS A 382 19.26 -8.87 17.84
CA HIS A 382 18.20 -8.54 18.79
C HIS A 382 18.78 -7.92 20.08
N ASP A 383 19.85 -8.49 20.64
CA ASP A 383 20.55 -7.93 21.80
C ASP A 383 21.09 -6.51 21.52
N ALA A 384 21.63 -6.26 20.33
CA ALA A 384 22.07 -4.93 19.93
C ALA A 384 20.90 -3.92 19.90
N VAL A 385 19.73 -4.31 19.41
CA VAL A 385 18.53 -3.43 19.45
C VAL A 385 18.02 -3.25 20.88
N LEU A 386 18.11 -4.27 21.75
CA LEU A 386 17.78 -4.13 23.17
C LEU A 386 18.70 -3.13 23.89
N LEU A 387 19.99 -3.08 23.54
CA LEU A 387 20.92 -2.07 24.03
C LEU A 387 20.47 -0.65 23.64
N LEU A 388 20.10 -0.45 22.36
CA LEU A 388 19.58 0.82 21.85
C LEU A 388 18.29 1.23 22.58
N ARG A 389 17.38 0.28 22.79
CA ARG A 389 16.11 0.51 23.49
C ARG A 389 16.32 0.91 24.95
N SER A 390 17.18 0.20 25.66
CA SER A 390 17.55 0.52 27.04
C SER A 390 18.14 1.94 27.14
N ASN A 391 19.04 2.31 26.21
CA ASN A 391 19.60 3.65 26.15
C ASN A 391 18.54 4.72 25.87
N PHE A 392 17.61 4.46 24.94
CA PHE A 392 16.49 5.35 24.63
C PHE A 392 15.62 5.62 25.85
N TYR A 393 15.25 4.58 26.61
CA TYR A 393 14.46 4.77 27.84
C TYR A 393 15.21 5.57 28.91
N LEU A 394 16.52 5.31 29.09
CA LEU A 394 17.34 6.06 30.04
C LEU A 394 17.43 7.54 29.66
N ALA A 395 17.64 7.84 28.37
CA ALA A 395 17.71 9.21 27.86
C ALA A 395 16.39 9.99 28.05
N ASN A 396 15.25 9.30 27.97
CA ASN A 396 13.92 9.92 28.08
C ASN A 396 13.31 9.89 29.50
N LYS A 397 13.93 9.21 30.46
CA LYS A 397 13.48 9.18 31.86
C LYS A 397 13.67 10.51 32.59
N ILE A 398 14.68 11.27 32.20
CA ILE A 398 14.98 12.59 32.79
C ILE A 398 14.40 13.65 31.85
N PRO A 399 13.47 14.51 32.31
CA PRO A 399 13.00 15.63 31.53
C PRO A 399 14.17 16.57 31.24
N SER A 400 14.73 16.49 30.04
CA SER A 400 15.76 17.43 29.59
C SER A 400 15.09 18.62 28.93
N ASN A 401 15.36 19.83 29.41
CA ASN A 401 14.97 21.07 28.73
C ASN A 401 15.77 21.32 27.43
N HIS A 402 16.71 20.42 27.08
CA HIS A 402 17.54 20.53 25.89
C HIS A 402 16.77 20.03 24.67
N THR A 403 16.47 20.95 23.76
CA THR A 403 15.92 20.69 22.42
C THR A 403 16.99 20.27 21.41
N SER A 404 18.28 20.41 21.78
CA SER A 404 19.45 20.13 20.94
C SER A 404 19.61 18.63 20.65
N PHE A 405 20.11 18.31 19.45
CA PHE A 405 20.44 16.95 19.07
C PHE A 405 21.66 16.43 19.81
N LEU A 406 21.45 15.54 20.78
CA LEU A 406 22.52 14.97 21.59
C LEU A 406 23.30 13.94 20.78
N ALA A 407 24.61 13.85 21.03
CA ALA A 407 25.47 12.85 20.39
C ALA A 407 24.98 11.41 20.61
N SER A 408 24.40 11.11 21.77
CA SER A 408 23.79 9.80 22.05
C SER A 408 22.57 9.50 21.17
N ASP A 409 21.77 10.52 20.83
CA ASP A 409 20.57 10.36 20.01
C ASP A 409 20.97 10.12 18.55
N TYR A 410 21.98 10.88 18.10
CA TYR A 410 22.63 10.69 16.81
C TYR A 410 23.19 9.26 16.68
N ASP A 411 23.91 8.79 17.70
CA ASP A 411 24.50 7.45 17.68
C ASP A 411 23.42 6.36 17.61
N ARG A 412 22.31 6.50 18.35
CA ARG A 412 21.19 5.54 18.31
C ARG A 412 20.53 5.52 16.94
N LEU A 413 20.19 6.68 16.37
CA LEU A 413 19.56 6.78 15.06
C LEU A 413 20.44 6.20 13.96
N THR A 414 21.75 6.48 14.00
CA THR A 414 22.73 5.90 13.08
C THR A 414 22.68 4.37 13.14
N CYS A 415 22.71 3.78 14.35
CA CYS A 415 22.61 2.33 14.51
C CYS A 415 21.30 1.77 13.95
N LEU A 416 20.16 2.40 14.28
CA LEU A 416 18.85 1.96 13.82
C LEU A 416 18.74 1.97 12.28
N PHE A 417 19.22 3.04 11.65
CA PHE A 417 19.23 3.15 10.19
C PHE A 417 20.17 2.14 9.53
N SER A 418 21.37 1.90 10.07
CA SER A 418 22.25 0.82 9.59
C SER A 418 21.54 -0.54 9.62
N ILE A 419 20.83 -0.87 10.71
CA ILE A 419 20.09 -2.12 10.83
C ILE A 419 18.94 -2.18 9.81
N CYS A 420 18.17 -1.10 9.66
CA CYS A 420 17.07 -1.05 8.70
C CYS A 420 17.51 -1.15 7.23
N ILE A 421 18.63 -0.52 6.86
CA ILE A 421 19.19 -0.66 5.50
C ILE A 421 19.64 -2.10 5.27
N THR A 422 20.39 -2.70 6.20
CA THR A 422 20.79 -4.13 6.11
C THR A 422 19.57 -5.02 5.90
N MET A 423 18.51 -4.76 6.67
CA MET A 423 17.24 -5.50 6.58
C MET A 423 16.58 -5.34 5.20
N GLN A 424 16.52 -4.12 4.67
CA GLN A 424 15.96 -3.83 3.35
C GLN A 424 16.77 -4.49 2.22
N GLU A 425 18.10 -4.52 2.30
CA GLU A 425 18.97 -5.18 1.31
C GLU A 425 18.75 -6.70 1.29
N SER A 426 18.72 -7.33 2.46
CA SER A 426 18.39 -8.75 2.62
C SER A 426 17.04 -9.11 2.00
N MET A 427 16.03 -8.25 2.17
CA MET A 427 14.70 -8.45 1.57
C MET A 427 14.72 -8.32 0.05
N SER A 428 15.51 -7.40 -0.49
CA SER A 428 15.56 -7.12 -1.93
C SER A 428 16.34 -8.18 -2.71
N ARG A 429 17.29 -8.88 -2.07
CA ARG A 429 18.11 -9.95 -2.66
C ARG A 429 17.49 -11.34 -2.55
N SER A 430 16.47 -11.53 -1.72
CA SER A 430 15.82 -12.83 -1.52
C SER A 430 15.08 -13.26 -2.80
N PRO A 431 15.45 -14.40 -3.43
CA PRO A 431 14.85 -14.81 -4.69
C PRO A 431 13.39 -15.22 -4.48
N ALA A 432 12.47 -14.53 -5.16
CA ALA A 432 11.08 -14.96 -5.31
C ALA A 432 10.91 -16.18 -6.24
N SER A 433 12.00 -16.83 -6.69
CA SER A 433 11.95 -17.99 -7.59
C SER A 433 12.65 -19.20 -6.99
N THR A 434 11.85 -20.21 -6.65
CA THR A 434 12.29 -21.61 -6.67
C THR A 434 12.88 -21.91 -8.05
N VAL A 435 14.00 -22.64 -8.11
CA VAL A 435 14.80 -23.07 -9.29
C VAL A 435 16.08 -22.24 -9.50
N SER A 436 17.09 -22.43 -8.65
CA SER A 436 18.45 -22.81 -9.07
C SER A 436 19.34 -23.08 -7.84
N PRO A 437 20.19 -24.13 -7.80
CA PRO A 437 21.19 -24.32 -6.77
C PRO A 437 22.51 -23.68 -7.23
N ALA A 438 22.75 -22.42 -6.86
CA ALA A 438 24.06 -21.79 -6.96
C ALA A 438 24.48 -21.26 -5.57
N PRO A 439 25.78 -21.32 -5.24
CA PRO A 439 26.25 -21.26 -3.85
C PRO A 439 26.26 -19.82 -3.30
N ASP A 440 25.86 -19.70 -2.03
CA ASP A 440 26.16 -18.61 -1.08
C ASP A 440 25.66 -17.19 -1.39
N ILE A 441 24.33 -17.01 -1.50
CA ILE A 441 23.72 -15.72 -1.13
C ILE A 441 23.61 -15.71 0.40
N TYR A 442 24.68 -15.28 1.09
CA TYR A 442 24.58 -15.00 2.52
C TYR A 442 23.51 -13.91 2.72
N ASN A 443 22.56 -14.18 3.59
CA ASN A 443 21.61 -13.19 4.05
C ASN A 443 22.40 -12.14 4.86
N ASP A 444 22.49 -10.89 4.39
CA ASP A 444 23.30 -9.83 5.01
C ASP A 444 22.99 -9.68 6.52
N MET A 445 21.72 -9.85 6.89
CA MET A 445 21.28 -9.90 8.30
C MET A 445 21.89 -11.05 9.12
N ALA A 446 22.04 -12.24 8.52
CA ALA A 446 22.69 -13.38 9.19
C ALA A 446 24.19 -13.16 9.34
N LEU A 447 24.83 -12.56 8.34
CA LEU A 447 26.25 -12.20 8.41
C LEU A 447 26.51 -11.17 9.51
N LEU A 448 25.65 -10.15 9.61
CA LEU A 448 25.71 -9.16 10.67
C LEU A 448 25.50 -9.79 12.05
N ASP A 449 24.53 -10.70 12.20
CA ASP A 449 24.27 -11.39 13.47
C ASP A 449 25.47 -12.24 13.94
N VAL A 450 26.10 -12.99 13.04
CA VAL A 450 27.31 -13.76 13.35
C VAL A 450 28.46 -12.84 13.77
N ALA A 451 28.67 -11.72 13.07
CA ALA A 451 29.72 -10.77 13.39
C ALA A 451 29.48 -10.10 14.76
N LEU A 452 28.23 -9.73 15.07
CA LEU A 452 27.83 -9.20 16.37
C LEU A 452 28.05 -10.24 17.47
N SER A 453 27.68 -11.50 17.23
CA SER A 453 27.88 -12.59 18.19
C SER A 453 29.36 -12.78 18.53
N ALA A 454 30.23 -12.78 17.51
CA ALA A 454 31.68 -12.94 17.68
C ALA A 454 32.36 -11.77 18.41
N SER A 455 31.78 -10.57 18.36
CA SER A 455 32.40 -9.33 18.87
C SER A 455 31.60 -8.68 20.00
N ARG A 456 30.83 -9.47 20.76
CA ARG A 456 29.91 -8.98 21.80
C ARG A 456 30.55 -8.08 22.84
N GLU A 457 31.76 -8.43 23.28
CA GLU A 457 32.52 -7.64 24.27
C GLU A 457 32.94 -6.26 23.75
N VAL A 458 33.00 -6.08 22.42
CA VAL A 458 33.41 -4.81 21.81
C VAL A 458 32.23 -3.85 21.76
N TRP A 459 31.09 -4.29 21.20
CA TRP A 459 29.96 -3.40 20.93
C TRP A 459 29.02 -3.21 22.11
N ASN A 460 28.90 -4.18 23.03
CA ASN A 460 27.91 -4.14 24.11
C ASN A 460 28.27 -3.14 25.25
N THR A 461 29.42 -2.46 25.14
CA THR A 461 29.90 -1.50 26.13
C THR A 461 29.14 -0.16 26.09
N SER A 462 28.73 0.29 24.90
CA SER A 462 28.00 1.55 24.72
C SER A 462 27.34 1.62 23.33
N VAL A 463 26.38 2.53 23.16
CA VAL A 463 25.78 2.82 21.85
C VAL A 463 26.84 3.33 20.86
N TYR A 464 27.81 4.14 21.32
CA TYR A 464 28.92 4.60 20.51
C TYR A 464 29.76 3.43 19.97
N SER A 465 30.07 2.45 20.83
CA SER A 465 30.82 1.24 20.46
C SER A 465 30.05 0.40 19.44
N LEU A 466 28.73 0.27 19.62
CA LEU A 466 27.87 -0.40 18.64
C LEU A 466 27.84 0.34 17.29
N ARG A 467 27.74 1.68 17.29
CA ARG A 467 27.83 2.47 16.05
C ARG A 467 29.17 2.26 15.35
N ALA A 468 30.27 2.31 16.09
CA ALA A 468 31.61 2.08 15.55
C ALA A 468 31.73 0.68 14.95
N PHE A 469 31.18 -0.34 15.62
CA PHE A 469 31.14 -1.70 15.09
C PHE A 469 30.34 -1.79 13.78
N LEU A 470 29.12 -1.25 13.75
CA LEU A 470 28.26 -1.27 12.56
C LEU A 470 28.92 -0.53 11.38
N HIS A 471 29.55 0.61 11.63
CA HIS A 471 30.33 1.33 10.63
C HIS A 471 31.43 0.44 10.01
N HIS A 472 32.26 -0.21 10.84
CA HIS A 472 33.31 -1.09 10.35
C HIS A 472 32.74 -2.30 9.59
N HIS A 473 31.64 -2.88 10.07
CA HIS A 473 30.98 -3.99 9.40
C HIS A 473 30.50 -3.61 8.00
N PHE A 474 29.84 -2.47 7.86
CA PHE A 474 29.38 -1.97 6.56
C PHE A 474 30.54 -1.80 5.57
N VAL A 475 31.60 -1.10 5.99
CA VAL A 475 32.76 -0.83 5.14
C VAL A 475 33.48 -2.12 4.72
N ALA A 476 33.53 -3.13 5.60
CA ALA A 476 34.24 -4.37 5.34
C ALA A 476 33.43 -5.38 4.50
N TYR A 477 32.11 -5.46 4.69
CA TYR A 477 31.31 -6.57 4.18
C TYR A 477 30.20 -6.18 3.19
N HIS A 478 29.80 -4.90 3.11
CA HIS A 478 28.79 -4.46 2.15
C HIS A 478 29.42 -3.85 0.90
N PRO A 479 28.92 -4.18 -0.31
CA PRO A 479 29.24 -3.42 -1.51
C PRO A 479 28.92 -1.94 -1.30
N ASP A 480 29.86 -1.06 -1.67
CA ASP A 480 29.78 0.39 -1.47
C ASP A 480 29.52 0.81 -0.01
N GLY A 481 30.04 0.04 0.95
CA GLY A 481 29.82 0.24 2.39
C GLY A 481 30.12 1.66 2.90
N VAL A 482 31.13 2.33 2.33
CA VAL A 482 31.45 3.73 2.65
C VAL A 482 30.30 4.67 2.25
N ALA A 483 29.79 4.53 1.02
CA ALA A 483 28.67 5.35 0.54
C ALA A 483 27.37 5.07 1.32
N LYS A 484 27.15 3.82 1.74
CA LYS A 484 26.00 3.45 2.58
C LYS A 484 26.03 4.09 3.94
N ILE A 485 27.19 4.10 4.59
CA ILE A 485 27.35 4.76 5.88
C ILE A 485 27.20 6.28 5.73
N ASP A 486 27.76 6.87 4.69
CA ASP A 486 27.52 8.28 4.36
C ASP A 486 26.02 8.58 4.21
N TYR A 487 25.28 7.73 3.50
CA TYR A 487 23.83 7.83 3.37
C TYR A 487 23.09 7.72 4.71
N VAL A 488 23.49 6.78 5.59
CA VAL A 488 22.94 6.65 6.95
C VAL A 488 23.16 7.92 7.78
N MET A 489 24.36 8.50 7.69
CA MET A 489 24.67 9.76 8.36
C MET A 489 23.78 10.89 7.83
N LYS A 490 23.62 11.01 6.51
CA LYS A 490 22.73 12.00 5.90
C LYS A 490 21.27 11.85 6.32
N MET A 491 20.75 10.62 6.44
CA MET A 491 19.40 10.39 7.00
C MET A 491 19.30 10.89 8.45
N THR A 492 20.35 10.65 9.23
CA THR A 492 20.43 11.07 10.63
C THR A 492 20.50 12.60 10.74
N ASP A 493 21.26 13.25 9.84
CA ASP A 493 21.36 14.71 9.75
C ASP A 493 20.02 15.35 9.36
N VAL A 494 19.31 14.81 8.37
CA VAL A 494 17.97 15.28 7.99
C VAL A 494 17.03 15.26 9.19
N LEU A 495 17.03 14.18 9.96
CA LEU A 495 16.28 14.10 11.22
C LEU A 495 16.76 15.12 12.26
N GLY A 496 18.07 15.40 12.32
CA GLY A 496 18.67 16.41 13.19
C GLY A 496 18.05 17.81 13.03
N TYR A 497 17.57 18.17 11.84
CA TYR A 497 16.89 19.44 11.55
C TYR A 497 15.38 19.43 11.80
N LEU A 498 14.81 18.28 12.17
CA LEU A 498 13.40 18.13 12.51
C LEU A 498 13.18 18.25 14.01
N SER A 499 11.91 18.42 14.40
CA SER A 499 11.55 18.63 15.80
C SER A 499 12.01 17.48 16.70
N LEU A 500 12.18 17.76 18.00
CA LEU A 500 12.52 16.74 18.98
C LEU A 500 11.45 15.63 19.01
N GLU A 501 10.18 16.00 18.86
CA GLU A 501 9.04 15.09 18.81
C GLU A 501 9.14 14.17 17.60
N ALA A 502 9.47 14.70 16.42
CA ALA A 502 9.63 13.92 15.20
C ALA A 502 10.79 12.92 15.34
N ARG A 503 11.95 13.37 15.83
CA ARG A 503 13.12 12.51 16.07
C ARG A 503 12.82 11.37 17.04
N ARG A 504 12.28 11.69 18.22
CA ARG A 504 11.90 10.70 19.23
C ARG A 504 10.81 9.77 18.73
N GLY A 505 9.86 10.30 17.95
CA GLY A 505 8.80 9.52 17.34
C GLY A 505 9.33 8.48 16.36
N VAL A 506 10.27 8.87 15.49
CA VAL A 506 10.96 7.96 14.57
C VAL A 506 11.76 6.90 15.33
N GLU A 507 12.57 7.29 16.33
CA GLU A 507 13.32 6.34 17.16
C GLU A 507 12.40 5.31 17.82
N LYS A 508 11.31 5.76 18.47
CA LYS A 508 10.31 4.87 19.10
C LYS A 508 9.73 3.89 18.10
N CYS A 509 9.33 4.38 16.93
CA CYS A 509 8.69 3.56 15.92
C CYS A 509 9.64 2.51 15.33
N LEU A 510 10.91 2.87 15.10
CA LEU A 510 11.94 1.92 14.63
C LEU A 510 12.26 0.87 15.70
N LEU A 511 12.40 1.28 16.97
CA LEU A 511 12.62 0.35 18.09
C LEU A 511 11.45 -0.62 18.25
N ASN A 512 10.21 -0.12 18.20
CA ASN A 512 9.02 -0.97 18.27
C ASN A 512 8.93 -1.93 17.08
N MET A 513 9.34 -1.48 15.90
CA MET A 513 9.39 -2.32 14.70
C MET A 513 10.42 -3.45 14.86
N LEU A 514 11.63 -3.15 15.30
CA LEU A 514 12.75 -4.09 15.36
C LEU A 514 12.70 -5.03 16.58
N CYS A 515 12.12 -4.60 17.70
CA CYS A 515 12.02 -5.39 18.94
C CYS A 515 10.83 -6.37 18.99
N ARG A 516 10.02 -6.51 17.94
CA ARG A 516 8.93 -7.50 17.95
C ARG A 516 9.53 -8.90 18.12
N ALA A 517 8.96 -9.74 18.98
CA ALA A 517 9.37 -11.14 19.14
C ALA A 517 8.15 -12.05 19.29
N ARG A 518 8.21 -13.23 18.66
CA ARG A 518 7.14 -14.23 18.53
C ARG A 518 6.46 -14.64 19.85
N ASP A 519 7.17 -14.54 20.97
CA ASP A 519 6.76 -15.16 22.24
C ASP A 519 5.98 -14.25 23.21
N GLY A 520 5.71 -12.98 22.87
CA GLY A 520 4.93 -12.10 23.75
C GLY A 520 5.48 -11.99 25.19
N LYS A 521 6.74 -12.36 25.41
CA LYS A 521 7.43 -12.25 26.71
C LYS A 521 7.65 -10.81 27.12
N GLU A 522 7.59 -9.90 26.14
CA GLU A 522 7.17 -8.54 26.42
C GLU A 522 5.77 -8.36 25.88
N PRO A 523 4.83 -7.87 26.71
CA PRO A 523 3.47 -7.66 26.27
C PRO A 523 3.50 -6.79 25.02
N LEU A 524 2.62 -7.10 24.06
CA LEU A 524 2.07 -6.05 23.21
C LEU A 524 1.60 -4.98 24.19
N LEU A 525 2.38 -3.92 24.33
CA LEU A 525 1.92 -2.74 25.03
C LEU A 525 0.75 -2.23 24.17
N THR A 526 -0.44 -2.58 24.63
CA THR A 526 -1.74 -2.15 24.13
C THR A 526 -1.64 -0.68 23.78
N ASP A 527 -1.65 -0.37 22.48
CA ASP A 527 -1.80 1.00 21.96
C ASP A 527 -0.89 2.06 22.62
N ASP A 528 0.42 1.78 22.75
CA ASP A 528 1.38 2.73 23.34
C ASP A 528 1.73 3.92 22.43
N GLY A 529 1.14 4.04 21.24
CA GLY A 529 1.42 5.11 20.27
C GLY A 529 2.79 5.00 19.56
N TRP A 530 3.41 3.81 19.52
CA TRP A 530 4.73 3.59 18.90
C TRP A 530 4.63 2.95 17.51
N THR A 531 3.59 3.27 16.76
CA THR A 531 3.35 2.75 15.41
C THR A 531 3.65 3.82 14.36
N PRO A 532 3.92 3.45 13.10
CA PRO A 532 4.02 4.42 12.02
C PRO A 532 2.77 5.30 11.93
N ASP A 533 1.58 4.74 12.16
CA ASP A 533 0.31 5.48 12.08
C ASP A 533 0.17 6.53 13.20
N SER A 534 0.60 6.20 14.43
CA SER A 534 0.61 7.16 15.56
C SER A 534 1.71 8.23 15.41
N LEU A 535 2.84 7.85 14.82
CA LEU A 535 3.87 8.81 14.46
C LEU A 535 3.35 9.78 13.40
N LEU A 536 2.73 9.27 12.33
CA LEU A 536 2.16 10.09 11.27
C LEU A 536 1.08 11.05 11.77
N SER A 537 0.27 10.66 12.76
CA SER A 537 -0.70 11.59 13.38
C SER A 537 -0.03 12.69 14.21
N SER A 538 1.20 12.48 14.69
CA SER A 538 1.95 13.45 15.50
C SER A 538 2.95 14.31 14.71
N VAL A 539 3.24 13.98 13.44
CA VAL A 539 4.16 14.77 12.61
C VAL A 539 3.57 16.14 12.32
N ARG A 540 4.29 17.18 12.73
CA ARG A 540 3.99 18.59 12.46
C ARG A 540 5.20 19.24 11.78
N GLY A 541 4.97 20.10 10.79
CA GLY A 541 6.01 21.01 10.34
C GLY A 541 6.24 22.07 11.41
N GLN A 542 7.49 22.24 11.83
CA GLN A 542 7.91 23.41 12.61
C GLN A 542 8.24 24.56 11.68
#